data_AF-A0A715ZFN1-F1
#
_entry.id   AF-A0A715ZFN1-F1
#
_cell.length_a   1.000
_cell.length_b   1.000
_cell.length_c   1.000
_cell.angle_alpha   90.00
_cell.angle_beta   90.00
_cell.angle_gamma   90.00
#
_symmetry.space_group_name_H-M   'P 1'
#
loop_
_entity.id
_entity.type
_entity.pdbx_description
1 polymer ?
#
loop_
_entity_poly.entity_id
_entity_poly.type
_entity_poly.pdbx_seq_one_letter_code
_entity_poly.pdbx_strand_id
1 'polypeptide(L)'
;MSADISPLLVHTPAAARPLWLRLRRSSPFTLTVLMCCLALLWVSPFIWMLTTSFSATTFGDDMASLLPRLPLTLDNFRDAWNSADWLSLYANTIIFTFGTFFVQL
;
A
#
# COMPACT_ATOMS: atom_id res chain seq x y z
N MET A 1 73.72 7.95 -28.69
CA MET A 1 72.91 7.71 -27.48
C MET A 1 71.45 7.87 -27.88
N SER A 2 70.79 6.78 -28.24
CA SER A 2 69.37 6.77 -28.61
C SER A 2 68.56 6.53 -27.34
N ALA A 3 67.71 7.49 -26.98
CA ALA A 3 66.78 7.34 -25.88
C ALA A 3 65.52 6.64 -26.40
N ASP A 4 65.35 5.37 -26.04
CA ASP A 4 64.10 4.64 -26.22
C ASP A 4 63.03 5.24 -25.28
N ILE A 5 62.10 6.00 -25.85
CA ILE A 5 60.92 6.49 -25.14
C ILE A 5 59.90 5.36 -25.14
N SER A 6 59.93 4.52 -24.12
CA SER A 6 58.84 3.58 -23.82
C SER A 6 57.53 4.35 -23.65
N PRO A 7 56.49 4.09 -24.46
CA PRO A 7 55.20 4.71 -24.24
C PRO A 7 54.62 4.14 -22.95
N LEU A 8 54.51 4.98 -21.92
CA LEU A 8 53.76 4.68 -20.71
C LEU A 8 52.30 4.39 -21.11
N LEU A 9 51.95 3.11 -21.09
CA LEU A 9 50.61 2.63 -21.33
C LEU A 9 49.73 3.09 -20.17
N VAL A 10 49.10 4.26 -20.32
CA VAL A 10 48.12 4.77 -19.36
C VAL A 10 46.90 3.86 -19.45
N HIS A 11 46.84 2.86 -18.58
CA HIS A 11 45.62 2.10 -18.33
C HIS A 11 44.62 3.04 -17.66
N THR A 12 43.78 3.70 -18.44
CA THR A 12 42.63 4.44 -17.92
C THR A 12 41.72 3.40 -17.23
N PRO A 13 41.54 3.44 -15.90
CA PRO A 13 40.59 2.54 -15.26
C PRO A 13 39.22 2.87 -15.84
N ALA A 14 38.58 1.88 -16.46
CA ALA A 14 37.22 2.00 -16.95
C ALA A 14 36.35 2.42 -15.77
N ALA A 15 35.93 3.69 -15.74
CA ALA A 15 35.12 4.23 -14.67
C ALA A 15 33.88 3.35 -14.50
N ALA A 16 33.83 2.62 -13.39
CA ALA A 16 32.70 1.78 -13.06
C ALA A 16 31.47 2.69 -12.99
N ARG A 17 30.56 2.55 -13.98
CA ARG A 17 29.36 3.38 -14.04
C ARG A 17 28.61 3.26 -12.72
N PRO A 18 28.22 4.39 -12.10
CA PRO A 18 27.69 4.36 -10.75
C PRO A 18 26.36 3.60 -10.70
N LEU A 19 26.19 2.79 -9.65
CA LEU A 19 25.08 1.86 -9.45
C LEU A 19 23.69 2.53 -9.56
N TRP A 20 23.59 3.79 -9.13
CA TRP A 20 22.36 4.60 -9.20
C TRP A 20 21.87 4.85 -10.65
N LEU A 21 22.77 4.95 -11.63
CA LEU A 21 22.37 5.10 -13.05
C LEU A 21 21.87 3.78 -13.66
N ARG A 22 22.33 2.63 -13.14
CA ARG A 22 21.80 1.31 -13.52
C ARG A 22 20.41 1.07 -12.92
N LEU A 23 20.18 1.50 -11.69
CA LEU A 23 18.85 1.46 -11.05
C LEU A 23 17.81 2.33 -11.77
N ARG A 24 18.23 3.45 -12.38
CA ARG A 24 17.35 4.33 -13.18
C ARG A 24 16.84 3.68 -14.47
N ARG A 25 17.38 2.53 -14.85
CA ARG A 25 17.00 1.77 -16.05
C ARG A 25 16.15 0.54 -15.72
N SER A 26 15.37 0.58 -14.65
CA SER A 26 14.24 -0.35 -14.50
C SER A 26 13.32 -0.18 -15.70
N SER A 27 12.94 -1.29 -16.35
CA SER A 27 11.96 -1.26 -17.43
C SER A 27 10.67 -0.63 -16.89
N PRO A 28 10.08 0.38 -17.57
CA PRO A 28 8.84 0.99 -17.13
C PRO A 28 7.75 -0.08 -16.90
N PHE A 29 7.79 -1.17 -17.66
CA PHE A 29 6.90 -2.33 -17.48
C PHE A 29 7.07 -3.01 -16.12
N THR A 30 8.31 -3.30 -15.70
CA THR A 30 8.59 -3.95 -14.40
C THR A 30 8.12 -3.08 -13.24
N LEU A 31 8.35 -1.77 -13.32
CA LEU A 31 7.89 -0.84 -12.30
C LEU A 31 6.35 -0.80 -12.24
N THR A 32 5.68 -0.71 -13.38
CA THR A 32 4.21 -0.73 -13.45
C THR A 32 3.63 -2.00 -12.84
N VAL A 33 4.15 -3.18 -13.20
CA VAL A 33 3.68 -4.46 -12.64
C VAL A 33 3.86 -4.49 -11.13
N LEU A 34 5.03 -4.07 -10.62
CA LEU A 34 5.29 -4.03 -9.19
C LEU A 34 4.33 -3.07 -8.46
N MET A 35 4.09 -1.89 -9.02
CA MET A 35 3.15 -0.92 -8.44
C MET A 35 1.72 -1.45 -8.45
N CYS A 36 1.29 -2.14 -9.52
CA CYS A 36 -0.02 -2.79 -9.57
C CYS A 36 -0.14 -3.89 -8.52
N CYS A 37 0.86 -4.76 -8.37
CA CYS A 37 0.86 -5.78 -7.33
C CYS A 37 0.79 -5.17 -5.93
N LEU A 38 1.59 -4.13 -5.67
CA LEU A 38 1.57 -3.41 -4.39
C LEU A 38 0.20 -2.79 -4.13
N ALA A 39 -0.42 -2.17 -5.13
CA ALA A 39 -1.76 -1.60 -5.02
C ALA A 39 -2.81 -2.68 -4.72
N LEU A 40 -2.78 -3.82 -5.41
CA LEU A 40 -3.71 -4.93 -5.16
C LEU A 40 -3.54 -5.51 -3.75
N LEU A 41 -2.30 -5.70 -3.29
CA LEU A 41 -2.00 -6.13 -1.93
C LEU A 41 -2.53 -5.11 -0.91
N TRP A 42 -2.35 -3.82 -1.17
CA TRP A 42 -2.78 -2.75 -0.27
C TRP A 42 -4.30 -2.59 -0.21
N VAL A 43 -5.01 -2.85 -1.31
CA VAL A 43 -6.47 -2.78 -1.38
C VAL A 43 -7.15 -4.05 -0.84
N SER A 44 -6.43 -5.18 -0.78
CA SER A 44 -6.97 -6.45 -0.29
C SER A 44 -7.67 -6.41 1.07
N PRO A 45 -7.17 -5.75 2.14
CA PRO A 45 -7.90 -5.66 3.41
C PRO A 45 -9.22 -4.90 3.30
N PHE A 46 -9.30 -3.90 2.40
CA PHE A 46 -10.54 -3.15 2.17
C PHE A 46 -11.56 -3.98 1.41
N ILE A 47 -11.13 -4.76 0.42
CA ILE A 47 -12.00 -5.71 -0.28
C ILE A 47 -12.54 -6.73 0.71
N TRP A 48 -11.67 -7.29 1.55
CA TRP A 48 -12.05 -8.23 2.61
C TRP A 48 -13.06 -7.61 3.59
N MET A 49 -12.80 -6.40 4.08
CA MET A 49 -13.71 -5.70 4.99
C MET A 49 -15.08 -5.47 4.35
N LEU A 50 -15.10 -5.09 3.07
CA LEU A 50 -16.34 -4.87 2.33
C LEU A 50 -17.12 -6.18 2.19
N THR A 51 -16.49 -7.26 1.71
CA THR A 51 -17.18 -8.53 1.49
C THR A 51 -17.63 -9.21 2.79
N THR A 52 -16.86 -9.08 3.86
CA THR A 52 -17.24 -9.59 5.18
C THR A 52 -18.39 -8.79 5.81
N SER A 53 -18.48 -7.48 5.57
CA SER A 53 -19.59 -6.66 6.09
C SER A 53 -20.96 -7.15 5.63
N PHE A 54 -21.06 -7.73 4.43
CA PHE A 54 -22.30 -8.30 3.88
C PHE A 54 -22.43 -9.81 4.12
N SER A 55 -21.49 -10.47 4.79
CA SER A 55 -21.51 -11.92 4.95
C SER A 55 -22.33 -12.36 6.17
N ALA A 56 -23.22 -13.34 6.00
CA ALA A 56 -24.00 -13.92 7.11
C ALA A 56 -23.13 -14.63 8.17
N THR A 57 -21.94 -15.13 7.81
CA THR A 57 -21.05 -15.86 8.71
C THR A 57 -19.68 -15.18 8.75
N THR A 58 -19.34 -14.55 9.87
CA THR A 58 -18.06 -13.82 10.02
C THR A 58 -16.93 -14.72 10.51
N PHE A 59 -17.24 -15.80 11.23
CA PHE A 59 -16.26 -16.73 11.83
C PHE A 59 -16.43 -18.14 11.25
N GLY A 60 -15.41 -18.67 10.57
CA GLY A 60 -15.43 -19.96 9.88
C GLY A 60 -14.17 -20.23 9.04
N ASP A 61 -14.11 -21.38 8.37
CA ASP A 61 -12.92 -21.83 7.63
C ASP A 61 -12.52 -20.90 6.47
N ASP A 62 -13.49 -20.18 5.89
CA ASP A 62 -13.30 -19.22 4.80
C ASP A 62 -13.17 -17.76 5.30
N MET A 63 -12.70 -17.56 6.54
CA MET A 63 -12.53 -16.22 7.13
C MET A 63 -11.61 -15.32 6.32
N ALA A 64 -10.56 -15.88 5.71
CA ALA A 64 -9.59 -15.11 4.90
C ALA A 64 -10.03 -14.88 3.45
N SER A 65 -11.24 -15.32 3.05
CA SER A 65 -11.71 -15.17 1.68
C SER A 65 -11.95 -13.69 1.34
N LEU A 66 -11.42 -13.24 0.21
CA LEU A 66 -11.69 -11.90 -0.35
C LEU A 66 -13.06 -11.84 -1.03
N LEU A 67 -13.67 -12.98 -1.37
CA LEU A 67 -14.95 -13.04 -2.07
C LEU A 67 -16.12 -13.01 -1.07
N PRO A 68 -17.26 -12.40 -1.45
CA PRO A 68 -18.44 -12.41 -0.61
C PRO A 68 -18.95 -13.84 -0.39
N ARG A 69 -19.19 -14.20 0.87
CA ARG A 69 -19.86 -15.47 1.20
C ARG A 69 -21.36 -15.28 1.08
N LEU A 70 -22.02 -16.22 0.40
CA LEU A 70 -23.46 -16.24 0.24
C LEU A 70 -24.11 -16.95 1.46
N PRO A 71 -25.29 -16.50 1.94
CA PRO A 71 -26.08 -15.37 1.45
C PRO A 71 -25.50 -14.01 1.89
N LEU A 72 -25.71 -13.00 1.05
CA LEU A 72 -25.43 -11.61 1.40
C LEU A 72 -26.54 -11.10 2.34
N THR A 73 -26.17 -10.55 3.49
CA THR A 73 -27.11 -10.00 4.48
C THR A 73 -26.66 -8.63 4.97
N LEU A 74 -27.61 -7.88 5.55
CA LEU A 74 -27.36 -6.58 6.19
C LEU A 74 -27.35 -6.67 7.71
N ASP A 75 -27.34 -7.89 8.26
CA ASP A 75 -27.47 -8.12 9.69
C ASP A 75 -26.27 -7.56 10.46
N ASN A 76 -25.05 -7.71 9.93
CA ASN A 76 -23.86 -7.10 10.55
C ASN A 76 -23.97 -5.58 10.67
N PHE A 77 -24.58 -4.90 9.69
CA PHE A 77 -24.79 -3.44 9.77
C PHE A 77 -25.81 -3.08 10.84
N ARG A 78 -26.89 -3.87 10.94
CA ARG A 78 -27.91 -3.69 11.97
C ARG A 78 -27.33 -3.94 13.36
N ASP A 79 -26.56 -5.00 13.53
CA ASP A 79 -25.92 -5.36 14.79
C ASP A 79 -24.88 -4.31 15.18
N ALA A 80 -24.07 -3.87 14.22
CA ALA A 80 -23.13 -2.77 14.43
C ALA A 80 -23.87 -1.51 14.87
N TRP A 81 -24.94 -1.09 14.18
CA TRP A 81 -25.71 0.09 14.53
C TRP A 81 -26.33 0.01 15.94
N ASN A 82 -26.75 -1.17 16.37
CA ASN A 82 -27.31 -1.35 17.71
C ASN A 82 -26.25 -1.57 18.81
N SER A 83 -24.97 -1.73 18.45
CA SER A 83 -23.90 -2.04 19.41
C SER A 83 -23.48 -0.86 20.30
N ALA A 84 -23.78 0.38 19.90
CA ALA A 84 -23.39 1.59 20.61
C ALA A 84 -24.30 2.77 20.28
N ASP A 85 -24.22 3.82 21.10
CA ASP A 85 -24.79 5.13 20.77
C ASP A 85 -23.92 5.85 19.73
N TRP A 86 -24.04 5.43 18.48
CA TRP A 86 -23.24 5.96 17.37
C TRP A 86 -23.45 7.44 17.15
N LEU A 87 -24.65 7.97 17.38
CA LEU A 87 -24.92 9.41 17.21
C LEU A 87 -24.07 10.23 18.18
N SER A 88 -24.01 9.81 19.45
CA SER A 88 -23.14 10.44 20.44
C SER A 88 -21.65 10.30 20.07
N LEU A 89 -21.22 9.10 19.66
CA LEU A 89 -19.82 8.86 19.27
C LEU A 89 -19.39 9.70 18.05
N TYR A 90 -20.24 9.80 17.02
CA TYR A 90 -19.98 10.62 15.85
C TYR A 90 -19.99 12.11 16.19
N ALA A 91 -20.93 12.58 17.01
CA ALA A 91 -20.96 13.97 17.47
C ALA A 91 -19.66 14.32 18.22
N ASN A 92 -19.20 13.46 19.12
CA ASN A 92 -17.93 13.65 19.84
C ASN A 92 -16.73 13.73 18.89
N THR A 93 -16.70 12.86 17.87
CA THR A 93 -15.62 12.85 16.87
C THR A 93 -15.60 14.12 16.03
N ILE A 94 -16.77 14.62 15.63
CA ILE A 94 -16.91 15.90 14.90
C ILE A 94 -16.41 17.04 15.77
N ILE A 95 -16.91 17.16 17.01
CA ILE A 95 -16.50 18.23 17.93
C ILE A 95 -14.99 18.19 18.17
N PHE A 96 -14.42 17.01 18.38
CA PHE A 96 -12.97 16.88 18.61
C PHE A 96 -12.15 17.25 17.37
N THR A 97 -12.55 16.77 16.19
CA THR A 97 -11.82 17.03 14.93
C THR A 97 -11.87 18.52 14.57
N PHE A 98 -13.04 19.16 14.65
CA PHE A 98 -13.16 20.60 14.37
C PHE A 98 -12.55 21.46 15.48
N GLY A 99 -12.67 21.04 16.73
CA GLY A 99 -12.06 21.73 17.87
C GLY A 99 -10.53 21.76 17.75
N THR A 100 -9.92 20.61 17.48
CA THR A 100 -8.47 20.52 17.23
C THR A 100 -8.05 21.31 15.99
N PHE A 101 -8.82 21.23 14.90
CA PHE A 101 -8.59 22.02 13.69
C PHE A 101 -8.62 23.53 13.95
N PHE A 102 -9.54 24.02 14.80
CA PHE A 102 -9.63 25.43 15.13
C PHE A 102 -8.47 25.91 16.00
N VAL A 103 -8.02 25.09 16.95
CA VAL A 103 -6.88 25.42 17.84
C VAL A 103 -5.56 25.51 17.08
N GLN A 104 -5.39 24.72 16.02
CA GLN A 104 -4.16 24.69 15.22
C GLN A 104 -4.13 25.72 14.06
N LEU A 105 -5.19 26.52 13.88
CA LEU A 105 -5.26 27.58 12.88
C LEU A 105 -4.70 28.91 13.43
#